data_AF-A0A9K3KKW0-F1
#
_entry.id   AF-A0A9K3KKW0-F1
#
_cell.length_a   1.000
_cell.length_b   1.000
_cell.length_c   1.000
_cell.angle_alpha   90.00
_cell.angle_beta   90.00
_cell.angle_gamma   90.00
#
_symmetry.space_group_name_H-M   'P 1'
#
loop_
_entity.id
_entity.type
_entity.pdbx_description
1 polymer ?
#
loop_
_entity_poly.entity_id
_entity_poly.type
_entity_poly.pdbx_seq_one_letter_code
_entity_poly.pdbx_strand_id
1 'polypeptide(L)'
;MDEQSSKLSSSASDEGITHHHQQIPTTYEKYMDLTHRVLQKSRKSLDTQVYIQQAYGEEKMAILGGSDMLQGILDGLLDKMAYDTVLKDFAEYCNGKNNTSNNTVSSSCDVVDDVTDITPKQQMDRIDEAIRFVLDWEVQRDEMDWKDAQTAQRSLDASLLPEGVSTKDVVRYREHLQKLQAREALQQEVHRVEAQIAAMQQEQAKTKQQIQEQLSNMQTVEGQVEDAANACAMVTN
;
A
#
# COMPACT_ATOMS: atom_id res chain seq x y z
N MET A 1 50.12 46.34 26.52
CA MET A 1 50.21 47.74 26.06
C MET A 1 50.49 47.68 24.58
N ASP A 2 49.63 48.02 23.63
CA ASP A 2 48.26 48.54 23.57
C ASP A 2 47.80 48.19 22.15
N GLU A 3 46.69 47.47 21.98
CA GLU A 3 45.35 48.03 21.75
C GLU A 3 45.12 48.67 20.37
N GLN A 4 44.13 48.08 19.70
CA GLN A 4 43.05 48.74 18.94
C GLN A 4 43.32 49.33 17.55
N SER A 5 42.72 48.66 16.54
CA SER A 5 41.88 49.22 15.46
C SER A 5 41.76 48.16 14.36
N SER A 6 40.62 47.74 13.83
CA SER A 6 39.21 48.13 13.91
C SER A 6 38.42 46.91 13.42
N LYS A 7 37.44 46.41 14.17
CA LYS A 7 36.02 46.64 13.88
C LYS A 7 35.67 46.58 12.39
N LEU A 8 35.36 45.38 11.91
CA LEU A 8 34.28 45.18 10.94
C LEU A 8 33.29 44.19 11.54
N SER A 9 32.27 44.80 12.17
CA SER A 9 30.99 44.20 12.48
C SER A 9 30.12 44.29 11.22
N SER A 10 29.65 43.17 10.71
CA SER A 10 28.29 43.03 10.18
C SER A 10 27.90 41.57 10.38
N SER A 11 27.20 41.25 11.47
CA SER A 11 25.74 41.07 11.38
C SER A 11 25.35 40.19 10.19
N ALA A 12 25.59 38.90 10.32
CA ALA A 12 24.70 37.89 9.74
C ALA A 12 23.86 37.35 10.91
N SER A 13 23.03 38.23 11.45
CA SER A 13 21.84 37.82 12.16
C SER A 13 20.82 37.42 11.10
N ASP A 14 20.00 36.44 11.47
CA ASP A 14 18.60 36.39 11.06
C ASP A 14 18.32 35.90 9.63
N GLU A 15 18.52 34.60 9.42
CA GLU A 15 17.50 33.81 8.73
C GLU A 15 17.22 32.58 9.59
N GLY A 16 16.46 32.80 10.66
CA GLY A 16 15.67 31.73 11.24
C GLY A 16 14.80 31.17 10.11
N ILE A 17 15.13 29.96 9.67
CA ILE A 17 14.24 29.12 8.88
C ILE A 17 13.05 28.84 9.79
N THR A 18 12.12 29.79 9.81
CA THR A 18 10.75 29.52 10.17
C THR A 18 10.29 28.54 9.13
N HIS A 19 10.37 27.24 9.45
CA HIS A 19 9.51 26.28 8.81
C HIS A 19 8.10 26.83 9.01
N HIS A 20 7.57 27.48 7.97
CA HIS A 20 6.14 27.55 7.76
C HIS A 20 5.69 26.09 7.73
N HIS A 21 5.35 25.57 8.90
CA HIS A 21 4.44 24.46 9.07
C HIS A 21 3.12 24.96 8.47
N GLN A 22 3.03 24.98 7.13
CA GLN A 22 1.76 24.81 6.47
C GLN A 22 1.21 23.54 7.10
N GLN A 23 0.21 23.69 7.96
CA GLN A 23 -0.49 22.58 8.56
C GLN A 23 -0.97 21.73 7.39
N ILE A 24 -0.27 20.62 7.14
CA ILE A 24 -0.68 19.67 6.13
C ILE A 24 -2.06 19.21 6.60
N PRO A 25 -3.13 19.45 5.81
CA PRO A 25 -4.46 19.12 6.25
C PRO A 25 -4.50 17.64 6.58
N THR A 26 -5.09 17.32 7.74
CA THR A 26 -5.12 15.95 8.24
C THR A 26 -5.88 15.06 7.27
N THR A 27 -5.61 13.77 7.29
CA THR A 27 -6.34 12.79 6.47
C THR A 27 -7.84 12.87 6.74
N TYR A 28 -8.22 13.15 8.00
CA TYR A 28 -9.61 13.40 8.38
C TYR A 28 -10.22 14.65 7.70
N GLU A 29 -9.52 15.77 7.67
CA GLU A 29 -9.98 17.00 6.99
C GLU A 29 -10.15 16.75 5.48
N LYS A 30 -9.19 16.07 4.86
CA LYS A 30 -9.29 15.67 3.44
C LYS A 30 -10.49 14.77 3.18
N TYR A 31 -10.77 13.85 4.10
CA TYR A 31 -11.90 12.94 4.01
C TYR A 31 -13.24 13.69 4.13
N MET A 32 -13.35 14.64 5.06
CA MET A 32 -14.52 15.51 5.18
C MET A 32 -14.75 16.39 3.94
N ASP A 33 -13.68 16.97 3.40
CA ASP A 33 -13.74 17.75 2.16
C ASP A 33 -14.18 16.92 0.96
N LEU A 34 -13.76 15.64 0.90
CA LEU A 34 -14.18 14.72 -0.15
C LEU A 34 -15.67 14.41 -0.01
N THR A 35 -16.14 14.08 1.19
CA THR A 35 -17.56 13.82 1.47
C THR A 35 -18.42 15.02 1.10
N HIS A 36 -18.01 16.23 1.49
CA HIS A 36 -18.70 17.46 1.12
C HIS A 36 -18.77 17.65 -0.41
N ARG A 37 -17.66 17.40 -1.12
CA ARG A 37 -17.61 17.48 -2.59
C ARG A 37 -18.51 16.45 -3.27
N VAL A 38 -18.55 15.22 -2.76
CA VAL A 38 -19.40 14.14 -3.29
C VAL A 38 -20.87 14.48 -3.09
N LEU A 39 -21.25 14.98 -1.92
CA LEU A 39 -22.63 15.40 -1.63
C LEU A 39 -23.06 16.58 -2.50
N GLN A 40 -22.20 17.58 -2.66
CA GLN A 40 -22.47 18.70 -3.55
C GLN A 40 -22.62 18.24 -5.02
N LYS A 41 -21.80 17.28 -5.46
CA LYS A 41 -21.90 16.71 -6.80
C LYS A 41 -23.19 15.91 -6.98
N SER A 42 -23.55 15.09 -6.00
CA SER A 42 -24.81 14.33 -5.97
C SER A 42 -26.02 15.26 -6.08
N ARG A 43 -26.02 16.35 -5.30
CA ARG A 43 -27.08 17.35 -5.33
C ARG A 43 -27.20 18.02 -6.71
N LYS A 44 -26.08 18.42 -7.30
CA LYS A 44 -26.05 19.03 -8.64
C LYS A 44 -26.46 18.08 -9.77
N SER A 45 -26.32 16.77 -9.56
CA SER A 45 -26.76 15.77 -10.55
C SER A 45 -28.24 15.46 -10.50
N LEU A 46 -28.94 15.85 -9.44
CA LEU A 46 -30.38 15.64 -9.31
C LEU A 46 -31.14 16.80 -9.95
N ASP A 47 -31.72 16.54 -11.11
CA ASP A 47 -32.64 17.47 -11.77
C ASP A 47 -34.05 17.29 -11.20
N THR A 48 -34.34 18.10 -10.18
CA THR A 48 -35.61 18.14 -9.46
C THR A 48 -36.81 18.34 -10.40
N GLN A 49 -36.64 19.12 -11.47
CA GLN A 49 -37.71 19.42 -12.41
C GLN A 49 -38.09 18.17 -13.22
N VAL A 50 -37.09 17.43 -13.70
CA VAL A 50 -37.29 16.17 -14.42
C VAL A 50 -37.98 15.13 -13.54
N TYR A 51 -37.58 15.01 -12.26
CA TYR A 51 -38.20 14.06 -11.34
C TYR A 51 -39.68 14.39 -11.05
N ILE A 52 -40.02 15.66 -10.87
CA ILE A 52 -41.43 16.06 -10.64
C ILE A 52 -42.24 15.84 -11.91
N GLN A 53 -41.68 16.13 -13.09
CA GLN A 53 -42.36 15.91 -14.38
C GLN A 53 -42.62 14.42 -14.63
N GLN A 54 -41.66 13.55 -14.28
CA GLN A 54 -41.83 12.09 -14.35
C GLN A 54 -42.85 11.56 -13.33
N ALA A 55 -42.90 12.12 -12.12
CA ALA A 55 -43.76 11.63 -11.05
C ALA A 55 -45.23 12.06 -11.18
N TYR A 56 -45.48 13.30 -11.61
CA TYR A 56 -46.83 13.87 -11.65
C TYR A 56 -47.40 14.01 -13.07
N GLY A 57 -46.58 13.93 -14.11
CA GLY A 57 -46.98 14.18 -15.50
C GLY A 57 -47.22 15.67 -15.78
N GLU A 58 -47.08 16.07 -17.05
CA GLU A 58 -47.20 17.47 -17.48
C GLU A 58 -48.59 18.08 -17.19
N GLU A 59 -49.65 17.29 -17.34
CA GLU A 59 -51.04 17.76 -17.18
C GLU A 59 -51.40 18.09 -15.71
N LYS A 60 -50.81 17.39 -14.72
CA LYS A 60 -51.15 17.63 -13.30
C LYS A 60 -50.26 18.70 -12.63
N MET A 61 -49.11 19.02 -13.20
CA MET A 61 -48.27 20.13 -12.74
C MET A 61 -48.96 21.50 -12.85
N ALA A 62 -49.81 21.68 -13.86
CA ALA A 62 -50.54 22.93 -14.09
C ALA A 62 -51.70 23.14 -13.08
N ILE A 63 -52.29 22.04 -12.58
CA ILE A 63 -53.48 22.06 -11.71
C ILE A 63 -53.08 22.25 -10.23
N LEU A 64 -51.88 21.82 -9.84
CA LEU A 64 -51.45 21.79 -8.44
C LEU A 64 -50.81 23.09 -7.91
N GLY A 65 -50.93 24.22 -8.62
CA GLY A 65 -50.40 25.51 -8.16
C GLY A 65 -48.93 25.78 -8.52
N GLY A 66 -48.46 25.23 -9.64
CA GLY A 66 -47.18 25.60 -10.27
C GLY A 66 -46.03 24.65 -9.94
N SER A 67 -45.36 24.17 -10.99
CA SER A 67 -44.15 23.34 -10.93
C SER A 67 -43.07 23.93 -10.00
N ASP A 68 -42.98 25.25 -9.97
CA ASP A 68 -41.98 26.01 -9.20
C ASP A 68 -42.13 25.81 -7.68
N MET A 69 -43.36 25.64 -7.18
CA MET A 69 -43.59 25.42 -5.75
C MET A 69 -43.15 24.02 -5.32
N LEU A 70 -43.49 22.99 -6.11
CA LEU A 70 -43.05 21.62 -5.85
C LEU A 70 -41.54 21.47 -6.00
N GLN A 71 -40.96 22.14 -6.99
CA GLN A 71 -39.52 22.19 -7.18
C GLN A 71 -38.84 22.86 -5.98
N GLY A 72 -39.32 24.01 -5.52
CA GLY A 72 -38.78 24.68 -4.33
C GLY A 72 -38.87 23.84 -3.06
N ILE A 73 -39.95 23.08 -2.86
CA ILE A 73 -40.10 22.17 -1.70
C ILE A 73 -39.11 20.99 -1.82
N LEU A 74 -39.00 20.38 -2.99
CA LEU A 74 -38.12 19.22 -3.19
C LEU A 74 -36.64 19.64 -3.14
N ASP A 75 -36.30 20.80 -3.69
CA ASP A 75 -34.97 21.40 -3.57
C ASP A 75 -34.63 21.70 -2.10
N GLY A 76 -35.55 22.31 -1.35
CA GLY A 76 -35.36 22.58 0.08
C GLY A 76 -35.24 21.30 0.93
N LEU A 77 -35.97 20.24 0.57
CA LEU A 77 -35.84 18.93 1.23
C LEU A 77 -34.49 18.28 0.93
N LEU A 78 -34.06 18.30 -0.34
CA LEU A 78 -32.80 17.73 -0.78
C LEU A 78 -31.59 18.46 -0.18
N ASP A 79 -31.64 19.79 -0.10
CA ASP A 79 -30.58 20.58 0.52
C ASP A 79 -30.51 20.30 2.02
N LYS A 80 -31.65 20.24 2.71
CA LYS A 80 -31.70 19.89 4.14
C LYS A 80 -31.22 18.45 4.40
N MET A 81 -31.53 17.50 3.52
CA MET A 81 -31.06 16.13 3.64
C MET A 81 -29.55 16.05 3.42
N ALA A 82 -29.04 16.67 2.35
CA ALA A 82 -27.63 16.61 1.98
C ALA A 82 -26.73 17.34 2.98
N TYR A 83 -27.09 18.56 3.38
CA TYR A 83 -26.22 19.43 4.18
C TYR A 83 -26.48 19.36 5.68
N ASP A 84 -27.75 19.28 6.12
CA ASP A 84 -28.06 19.33 7.55
C ASP A 84 -28.16 17.95 8.20
N THR A 85 -28.54 16.92 7.43
CA THR A 85 -28.77 15.57 7.97
C THR A 85 -27.56 14.68 7.72
N VAL A 86 -27.20 14.45 6.46
CA VAL A 86 -26.14 13.48 6.11
C VAL A 86 -24.77 13.93 6.61
N LEU A 87 -24.41 15.19 6.40
CA LEU A 87 -23.13 15.74 6.87
C LEU A 87 -23.03 15.76 8.40
N LYS A 88 -24.13 16.05 9.08
CA LYS A 88 -24.19 16.05 10.54
C LYS A 88 -24.09 14.64 11.11
N ASP A 89 -24.88 13.70 10.59
CA ASP A 89 -24.85 12.29 11.00
C ASP A 89 -23.46 11.67 10.74
N PHE A 90 -22.83 12.05 9.63
CA PHE A 90 -21.48 11.62 9.30
C PHE A 90 -20.43 12.20 10.26
N ALA A 91 -20.54 13.48 10.60
CA ALA A 91 -19.66 14.10 11.60
C ALA A 91 -19.88 13.48 13.00
N GLU A 92 -21.13 13.18 13.38
CA GLU A 92 -21.46 12.50 14.64
C GLU A 92 -20.93 11.07 14.68
N TYR A 93 -21.04 10.33 13.57
CA TYR A 93 -20.45 9.00 13.42
C TYR A 93 -18.92 9.05 13.57
N CYS A 94 -18.27 9.99 12.89
CA CYS A 94 -16.81 10.13 12.93
C CYS A 94 -16.26 10.59 14.28
N ASN A 95 -17.02 11.39 15.05
CA ASN A 95 -16.62 11.88 16.37
C ASN A 95 -17.08 10.96 17.51
N GLY A 96 -17.79 9.87 17.21
CA GLY A 96 -18.41 8.99 18.20
C GLY A 96 -19.68 9.61 18.78
N LYS A 97 -20.76 8.84 18.84
CA LYS A 97 -21.93 9.22 19.64
C LYS A 97 -21.50 9.24 21.11
N ASN A 98 -21.63 10.39 21.78
CA ASN A 98 -21.55 10.45 23.23
C ASN A 98 -22.49 9.39 23.82
N ASN A 99 -21.92 8.40 24.52
CA ASN A 99 -22.65 7.40 25.29
C ASN A 99 -23.76 8.04 26.13
N THR A 100 -25.03 7.64 25.97
CA THR A 100 -26.06 7.68 27.03
C THR A 100 -27.22 6.72 26.71
N SER A 101 -27.21 5.58 27.41
CA SER A 101 -28.33 4.91 28.10
C SER A 101 -29.54 4.38 27.33
N ASN A 102 -29.70 3.05 27.31
CA ASN A 102 -30.74 2.33 28.08
C ASN A 102 -30.79 0.84 27.70
N ASN A 103 -30.11 -0.03 28.45
CA ASN A 103 -30.70 -1.28 28.96
C ASN A 103 -29.66 -2.06 29.77
N THR A 104 -29.66 -1.84 31.08
CA THR A 104 -29.03 -2.76 32.03
C THR A 104 -29.97 -3.94 32.23
N VAL A 105 -29.83 -4.98 31.40
CA VAL A 105 -30.21 -6.33 31.80
C VAL A 105 -28.93 -7.10 32.02
N SER A 106 -28.63 -7.23 33.31
CA SER A 106 -27.59 -8.06 33.89
C SER A 106 -27.60 -9.46 33.28
N SER A 107 -26.50 -9.85 32.64
CA SER A 107 -26.11 -11.25 32.51
C SER A 107 -24.60 -11.37 32.30
N SER A 108 -23.98 -12.13 33.18
CA SER A 108 -22.55 -12.39 33.32
C SER A 108 -21.85 -12.93 32.07
N CYS A 109 -20.67 -12.41 31.76
CA CYS A 109 -19.45 -13.20 31.63
C CYS A 109 -18.24 -12.30 31.42
N ASP A 110 -17.20 -12.51 32.23
CA ASP A 110 -15.86 -11.98 32.03
C ASP A 110 -15.29 -12.45 30.69
N VAL A 111 -15.06 -11.52 29.75
CA VAL A 111 -13.91 -11.55 28.84
C VAL A 111 -13.41 -10.12 28.71
N VAL A 112 -12.14 -9.95 29.07
CA VAL A 112 -11.35 -8.75 28.90
C VAL A 112 -11.21 -8.50 27.39
N ASP A 113 -12.09 -7.69 26.83
CA ASP A 113 -11.93 -7.10 25.50
C ASP A 113 -12.03 -5.58 25.72
N ASP A 114 -10.92 -4.99 26.16
CA ASP A 114 -10.71 -3.54 26.13
C ASP A 114 -10.54 -3.13 24.66
N VAL A 115 -11.63 -3.31 23.89
CA VAL A 115 -11.82 -2.67 22.60
C VAL A 115 -12.01 -1.21 22.95
N THR A 116 -10.89 -0.49 23.04
CA THR A 116 -10.92 0.97 23.05
C THR A 116 -11.78 1.40 21.87
N ASP A 117 -12.97 1.92 22.15
CA ASP A 117 -13.87 2.54 21.17
C ASP A 117 -13.17 3.77 20.60
N ILE A 118 -12.24 3.55 19.68
CA ILE A 118 -11.52 4.60 18.98
C ILE A 118 -12.44 5.08 17.85
N THR A 119 -12.79 6.34 17.91
CA THR A 119 -13.62 6.95 16.86
C THR A 119 -12.87 6.98 15.52
N PRO A 120 -13.57 6.93 14.37
CA PRO A 120 -12.91 6.98 13.06
C PRO A 120 -11.97 8.17 12.89
N LYS A 121 -12.32 9.32 13.47
CA LYS A 121 -11.45 10.50 13.50
C LYS A 121 -10.15 10.24 14.27
N GLN A 122 -10.25 9.73 15.50
CA GLN A 122 -9.07 9.40 16.31
C GLN A 122 -8.21 8.32 15.66
N GLN A 123 -8.82 7.38 14.93
CA GLN A 123 -8.08 6.37 14.17
C GLN A 123 -7.27 7.02 13.03
N MET A 124 -7.88 7.93 12.27
CA MET A 124 -7.19 8.69 11.21
C MET A 124 -6.07 9.58 11.78
N ASP A 125 -6.32 10.26 12.90
CA ASP A 125 -5.31 11.09 13.56
C ASP A 125 -4.10 10.25 14.04
N ARG A 126 -4.34 9.03 14.55
CA ARG A 126 -3.27 8.10 14.92
C ARG A 126 -2.47 7.62 13.72
N ILE A 127 -3.12 7.39 12.58
CA ILE A 127 -2.44 7.01 11.34
C ILE A 127 -1.56 8.16 10.85
N ASP A 128 -2.09 9.39 10.86
CA ASP A 128 -1.32 10.58 10.47
C ASP A 128 -0.09 10.78 11.37
N GLU A 129 -0.25 10.58 12.68
CA GLU A 129 0.87 10.68 13.62
C GLU A 129 1.91 9.57 13.42
N ALA A 130 1.47 8.33 13.18
CA ALA A 130 2.37 7.23 12.87
C ALA A 130 3.16 7.48 11.57
N ILE A 131 2.51 8.03 10.53
CA ILE A 131 3.17 8.39 9.28
C ILE A 131 4.21 9.49 9.52
N ARG A 132 3.86 10.55 10.26
CA ARG A 132 4.81 11.61 10.61
C ARG A 132 6.01 11.07 11.37
N PHE A 133 5.78 10.22 12.36
CA PHE A 133 6.84 9.59 13.13
C PHE A 133 7.81 8.80 12.24
N VAL A 134 7.29 8.01 11.30
CA VAL A 134 8.13 7.25 10.35
C VAL A 134 8.92 8.20 9.44
N LEU A 135 8.30 9.24 8.91
CA LEU A 135 8.98 10.22 8.05
C LEU A 135 10.10 10.95 8.80
N ASP A 136 9.84 11.39 10.03
CA ASP A 136 10.85 12.05 10.87
C ASP A 136 11.98 11.09 11.22
N TRP A 137 11.65 9.83 11.52
CA TRP A 137 12.65 8.79 11.78
C TRP A 137 13.52 8.50 10.55
N GLU A 138 12.96 8.47 9.34
CA GLU A 138 13.72 8.31 8.10
C GLU A 138 14.67 9.47 7.86
N VAL A 139 14.20 10.71 8.06
CA VAL A 139 15.06 11.90 7.96
C VAL A 139 16.21 11.84 8.96
N GLN A 140 15.92 11.47 10.22
CA GLN A 140 16.95 11.32 11.24
C GLN A 140 17.94 10.21 10.91
N ARG A 141 17.46 9.06 10.42
CA ARG A 141 18.32 7.94 10.01
C ARG A 141 19.26 8.36 8.89
N ASP A 142 18.74 9.01 7.85
CA ASP A 142 19.55 9.45 6.72
C ASP A 142 20.61 10.50 7.15
N GLU A 143 20.27 11.38 8.11
CA GLU A 143 21.23 12.31 8.71
C GLU A 143 22.31 11.59 9.53
N MET A 144 21.94 10.55 10.29
CA MET A 144 22.88 9.71 11.03
C MET A 144 23.81 8.94 10.09
N ASP A 145 23.27 8.30 9.06
CA ASP A 145 24.04 7.57 8.05
C ASP A 145 25.03 8.51 7.33
N TRP A 146 24.61 9.74 7.03
CA TRP A 146 25.51 10.75 6.47
C TRP A 146 26.64 11.15 7.43
N LYS A 147 26.34 11.36 8.71
CA LYS A 147 27.35 11.68 9.74
C LYS A 147 28.31 10.52 9.96
N ASP A 148 27.82 9.28 9.94
CA ASP A 148 28.63 8.07 10.07
C ASP A 148 29.54 7.89 8.86
N ALA A 149 29.02 8.06 7.65
CA ALA A 149 29.82 8.04 6.42
C ALA A 149 30.91 9.12 6.45
N GLN A 150 30.59 10.34 6.88
CA GLN A 150 31.56 11.43 7.01
C GLN A 150 32.63 11.11 8.07
N THR A 151 32.25 10.51 9.19
CA THR A 151 33.16 10.15 10.28
C THR A 151 34.08 9.00 9.86
N ALA A 152 33.55 7.99 9.18
CA ALA A 152 34.32 6.91 8.60
C ALA A 152 35.33 7.42 7.55
N GLN A 153 34.90 8.35 6.69
CA GLN A 153 35.77 8.97 5.72
C GLN A 153 36.89 9.78 6.38
N ARG A 154 36.58 10.61 7.38
CA ARG A 154 37.60 11.35 8.15
C ARG A 154 38.58 10.41 8.85
N SER A 155 38.11 9.29 9.37
CA SER A 155 38.95 8.28 10.02
C SER A 155 39.89 7.59 9.02
N LEU A 156 39.40 7.32 7.80
CA LEU A 156 40.20 6.80 6.71
C LEU A 156 41.23 7.82 6.24
N ASP A 157 40.84 9.09 6.08
CA ASP A 157 41.74 10.18 5.64
C ASP A 157 42.81 10.50 6.71
N ALA A 158 42.48 10.29 7.99
CA ALA A 158 43.43 10.41 9.10
C ALA A 158 44.39 9.20 9.22
N SER A 159 44.07 8.08 8.56
CA SER A 159 44.98 6.93 8.51
C SER A 159 46.12 7.25 7.55
N LEU A 160 47.36 7.18 8.04
CA LEU A 160 48.54 7.42 7.21
C LEU A 160 48.66 6.32 6.15
N LEU A 161 48.20 6.62 4.94
CA LEU A 161 48.36 5.76 3.78
C LEU A 161 49.76 5.92 3.16
N PRO A 162 50.32 4.86 2.54
CA PRO A 162 51.56 4.95 1.78
C PRO A 162 51.49 6.03 0.69
N GLU A 163 52.64 6.66 0.39
CA GLU A 163 52.71 7.72 -0.62
C GLU A 163 52.14 7.27 -1.97
N GLY A 164 51.25 8.09 -2.54
CA GLY A 164 50.60 7.81 -3.82
C GLY A 164 49.32 6.96 -3.75
N VAL A 165 48.89 6.49 -2.57
CA VAL A 165 47.63 5.77 -2.38
C VAL A 165 46.59 6.66 -1.72
N SER A 166 45.46 6.90 -2.39
CA SER A 166 44.34 7.63 -1.77
C SER A 166 43.40 6.69 -1.00
N THR A 167 42.66 7.23 -0.04
CA THR A 167 41.60 6.49 0.69
C THR A 167 40.56 5.90 -0.25
N LYS A 168 40.25 6.61 -1.35
CA LYS A 168 39.35 6.14 -2.40
C LYS A 168 39.89 4.90 -3.13
N ASP A 169 41.20 4.79 -3.31
CA ASP A 169 41.80 3.63 -3.97
C ASP A 169 41.74 2.39 -3.09
N VAL A 170 41.94 2.54 -1.78
CA VAL A 170 41.79 1.45 -0.80
C VAL A 170 40.34 0.96 -0.75
N VAL A 171 39.37 1.87 -0.72
CA VAL A 171 37.94 1.52 -0.74
C VAL A 171 37.58 0.79 -2.04
N ARG A 172 37.98 1.32 -3.20
CA ARG A 172 37.73 0.69 -4.50
C ARG A 172 38.35 -0.70 -4.60
N TYR A 173 39.57 -0.88 -4.10
CA TYR A 173 40.22 -2.19 -4.09
C TYR A 173 39.47 -3.20 -3.21
N ARG A 174 39.01 -2.77 -2.03
CA ARG A 174 38.22 -3.62 -1.13
C ARG A 174 36.86 -3.98 -1.73
N GLU A 175 36.16 -3.01 -2.33
CA GLU A 175 34.91 -3.24 -3.06
C GLU A 175 35.13 -4.22 -4.23
N HIS A 176 36.24 -4.07 -4.97
CA HIS A 176 36.58 -4.97 -6.05
C HIS A 176 36.82 -6.41 -5.53
N LEU A 177 37.55 -6.58 -4.43
CA LEU A 177 37.74 -7.89 -3.80
C LEU A 177 36.41 -8.52 -3.37
N GLN A 178 35.52 -7.75 -2.75
CA GLN A 178 34.19 -8.25 -2.36
C GLN A 178 33.36 -8.67 -3.57
N LYS A 179 33.37 -7.87 -4.65
CA LYS A 179 32.70 -8.23 -5.91
C LYS A 179 33.28 -9.50 -6.53
N LEU A 180 34.59 -9.70 -6.43
CA LEU A 180 35.26 -10.89 -6.95
C LEU A 180 34.86 -12.13 -6.16
N GLN A 181 34.82 -12.06 -4.83
CA GLN A 181 34.32 -13.14 -3.97
C GLN A 181 32.84 -13.45 -4.24
N ALA A 182 31.99 -12.43 -4.37
CA ALA A 182 30.58 -12.61 -4.66
C ALA A 182 30.36 -13.26 -6.04
N ARG A 183 31.16 -12.87 -7.04
CA ARG A 183 31.15 -13.49 -8.37
C ARG A 183 31.57 -14.96 -8.31
N GLU A 184 32.62 -15.29 -7.57
CA GLU A 184 33.06 -16.69 -7.40
C GLU A 184 31.99 -17.55 -6.73
N ALA A 185 31.35 -17.04 -5.68
CA ALA A 185 30.24 -17.73 -5.01
C ALA A 185 29.04 -17.95 -5.95
N LEU A 186 28.66 -16.92 -6.72
CA LEU A 186 27.61 -17.05 -7.74
C LEU A 186 27.98 -18.06 -8.83
N GLN A 187 29.25 -18.07 -9.26
CA GLN A 187 29.72 -19.01 -10.26
C GLN A 187 29.64 -20.45 -9.74
N GLN A 188 30.01 -20.70 -8.48
CA GLN A 188 29.84 -22.02 -7.84
C GLN A 188 28.37 -22.44 -7.79
N GLU A 189 27.46 -21.52 -7.46
CA GLU A 189 26.03 -21.81 -7.40
C GLU A 189 25.44 -22.11 -8.79
N VAL A 190 25.89 -21.40 -9.83
CA VAL A 190 25.52 -21.70 -11.22
C VAL A 190 25.96 -23.11 -11.61
N HIS A 191 27.20 -23.51 -11.29
CA HIS A 191 27.68 -24.86 -11.58
C HIS A 191 26.86 -25.92 -10.82
N ARG A 192 26.46 -25.63 -9.58
CA ARG A 192 25.59 -26.51 -8.78
C ARG A 192 24.23 -26.71 -9.45
N VAL A 193 23.61 -25.62 -9.91
CA VAL A 193 22.31 -25.66 -10.59
C VAL A 193 22.41 -26.37 -11.94
N GLU A 194 23.46 -26.13 -12.71
CA GLU A 194 23.71 -26.82 -13.99
C GLU A 194 23.86 -28.33 -13.80
N ALA A 195 24.59 -28.77 -12.77
CA ALA A 195 24.72 -30.18 -12.42
C ALA A 195 23.36 -30.79 -12.03
N GLN A 196 22.53 -30.04 -11.28
CA GLN A 196 21.19 -30.48 -10.89
C GLN A 196 20.27 -30.60 -12.12
N ILE A 197 20.32 -29.66 -13.07
CA ILE A 197 19.57 -29.72 -14.32
C ILE A 197 20.00 -30.94 -15.15
N ALA A 198 21.30 -31.19 -15.28
CA ALA A 198 21.82 -32.35 -16.00
C ALA A 198 21.31 -33.67 -15.38
N ALA A 199 21.32 -33.77 -14.05
CA ALA A 199 20.78 -34.92 -13.33
C ALA A 199 19.26 -35.11 -13.59
N MET A 200 18.47 -34.03 -13.52
CA MET A 200 17.04 -34.09 -13.82
C MET A 200 16.75 -34.47 -15.27
N GLN A 201 17.54 -33.97 -16.23
CA GLN A 201 17.40 -34.35 -17.64
C GLN A 201 17.72 -35.83 -17.87
N GLN A 202 18.74 -36.36 -17.18
CA GLN A 202 19.06 -37.78 -17.24
C GLN A 202 17.92 -38.65 -16.65
N GLU A 203 17.35 -38.23 -15.52
CA GLU A 203 16.20 -38.90 -14.92
C GLU A 203 14.98 -38.87 -15.84
N GLN A 204 14.68 -37.72 -16.44
CA GLN A 204 13.60 -37.57 -17.41
C GLN A 204 13.78 -38.49 -18.62
N ALA A 205 15.01 -38.60 -19.14
CA ALA A 205 15.32 -39.50 -20.26
C ALA A 205 15.09 -40.97 -19.88
N LYS A 206 15.48 -41.37 -18.67
CA LYS A 206 15.27 -42.72 -18.14
C LYS A 206 13.78 -43.04 -17.98
N THR A 207 13.01 -42.13 -17.38
CA THR A 207 11.56 -42.31 -17.22
C THR A 207 10.85 -42.38 -18.57
N LYS A 208 11.26 -41.57 -19.54
CA LYS A 208 10.71 -41.63 -20.91
C LYS A 208 10.98 -42.99 -21.57
N GLN A 209 12.19 -43.54 -21.42
CA GLN A 209 12.52 -44.88 -21.91
C GLN A 209 11.65 -45.96 -21.25
N GLN A 210 11.49 -45.91 -19.93
CA GLN A 210 10.64 -46.85 -19.19
C GLN A 210 9.18 -46.80 -19.64
N ILE A 211 8.61 -45.61 -19.83
CA ILE A 211 7.24 -45.46 -20.34
C ILE A 211 7.11 -46.05 -21.75
N GLN A 212 8.11 -45.82 -22.61
CA GLN A 212 8.09 -46.34 -23.97
C GLN A 212 8.18 -47.88 -24.00
N GLU A 213 9.00 -48.47 -23.14
CA GLU A 213 9.06 -49.93 -22.95
C GLU A 213 7.72 -50.48 -22.44
N GLN A 214 7.11 -49.84 -21.44
CA GLN A 214 5.79 -50.23 -20.92
C GLN A 214 4.70 -50.14 -21.99
N LEU A 215 4.69 -49.09 -22.81
CA LEU A 215 3.75 -48.92 -23.90
C LEU A 215 3.90 -50.03 -24.95
N SER A 216 5.15 -50.36 -25.33
CA SER A 216 5.45 -51.46 -26.27
C SER A 216 4.98 -52.81 -25.72
N ASN A 217 5.16 -53.05 -24.42
CA ASN A 217 4.69 -54.26 -23.77
C ASN A 217 3.16 -54.34 -23.74
N MET A 218 2.48 -53.23 -23.44
CA MET A 218 1.01 -53.16 -23.49
C MET A 218 0.46 -53.43 -24.89
N GLN A 219 1.05 -52.84 -25.93
CA GLN A 219 0.65 -53.11 -27.32
C GLN A 219 0.82 -54.58 -27.70
N THR A 220 1.88 -55.22 -27.20
CA THR A 220 2.11 -56.66 -27.42
C THR A 220 1.03 -57.51 -26.72
N VAL A 221 0.68 -57.15 -25.48
CA VAL A 221 -0.38 -57.83 -24.73
C VAL A 221 -1.75 -57.59 -25.37
N GLU A 222 -2.03 -56.38 -25.85
CA GLU A 222 -3.26 -56.05 -26.58
C GLU A 222 -3.42 -56.94 -27.82
N GLY A 223 -2.39 -57.04 -28.66
CA GLY A 223 -2.41 -57.95 -29.82
C GLY A 223 -2.63 -59.41 -29.45
N GLN A 224 -1.98 -59.90 -28.38
CA GLN A 224 -2.20 -61.26 -27.88
C GLN A 224 -3.63 -61.49 -27.39
N VAL A 225 -4.24 -60.48 -26.76
CA VAL A 225 -5.64 -60.53 -26.31
C VAL A 225 -6.60 -60.51 -27.51
N GLU A 226 -6.34 -59.69 -28.53
CA GLU A 226 -7.10 -59.67 -29.77
C GLU A 226 -7.05 -61.02 -30.50
N ASP A 227 -5.85 -61.59 -30.64
CA ASP A 227 -5.65 -62.91 -31.24
C ASP A 227 -6.40 -64.01 -30.47
N ALA A 228 -6.33 -63.98 -29.12
CA ALA A 228 -7.04 -64.92 -28.27
C ALA A 228 -8.57 -64.76 -28.37
N ALA A 229 -9.06 -63.51 -28.40
CA ALA A 229 -10.49 -63.22 -28.55
C ALA A 229 -11.01 -63.70 -29.91
N ASN A 230 -10.24 -63.48 -30.99
CA ASN A 230 -10.59 -63.95 -32.33
C ASN A 230 -10.62 -65.48 -32.41
N ALA A 231 -9.65 -66.16 -31.79
CA ALA A 231 -9.65 -67.62 -31.69
C ALA A 231 -10.89 -68.15 -30.95
N CYS A 232 -11.29 -67.51 -29.84
CA CYS A 232 -12.51 -67.86 -29.12
C CYS A 232 -13.79 -67.63 -29.95
N ALA A 233 -13.84 -66.55 -30.74
CA ALA A 233 -14.96 -66.25 -31.63
C ALA A 233 -15.07 -67.25 -32.80
N MET A 234 -13.95 -67.81 -33.27
CA MET A 234 -13.95 -68.84 -34.31
C MET A 234 -14.41 -70.22 -33.82
N VAL A 235 -14.28 -70.52 -32.52
CA VAL A 235 -14.73 -71.80 -31.94
C VAL A 235 -16.22 -71.78 -31.58
N THR A 236 -16.81 -70.59 -31.45
CA THR A 236 -18.22 -70.39 -31.05
C THR A 236 -19.18 -70.17 -32.22
N ASN A 237 -18.69 -70.18 -33.48
CA ASN A 237 -19.49 -70.26 -34.71
C ASN A 237 -19.42 -71.67 -35.31
#